data_AF-A0A2G2V329-F1
#
_entry.id   AF-A0A2G2V329-F1
#
_cell.length_a   1.000
_cell.length_b   1.000
_cell.length_c   1.000
_cell.angle_alpha   90.00
_cell.angle_beta   90.00
_cell.angle_gamma   90.00
#
_symmetry.space_group_name_H-M   'P 1'
#
loop_
_entity.id
_entity.type
_entity.pdbx_description
1 polymer ?
#
loop_
_entity_poly.entity_id
_entity_poly.type
_entity_poly.pdbx_seq_one_letter_code
_entity_poly.pdbx_strand_id
1 'polypeptide(L)'
;MRSANNPMQRLRNALAAKTAELEADQAELEFVQVAHNAEKLELLAQIVYLQATLNLLMTTESALLYLDLPSNILMADDVQLLTNTAKKFLAAHFMDITNLPLLGIEVVLSSDDLQVASEDAVYDIALKWARKHYLKLEE
;
A
#
# COMPACT_ATOMS: atom_id res chain seq x y z
N MET A 1 -51.40 -49.86 -12.79
CA MET A 1 -50.11 -49.22 -12.42
C MET A 1 -50.31 -47.72 -12.31
N ARG A 2 -50.62 -47.20 -11.11
CA ARG A 2 -50.58 -45.76 -10.82
C ARG A 2 -49.95 -45.62 -9.44
N SER A 3 -48.66 -45.31 -9.45
CA SER A 3 -47.86 -45.04 -8.25
C SER A 3 -48.43 -43.79 -7.57
N ALA A 4 -49.18 -43.99 -6.50
CA ALA A 4 -49.80 -42.89 -5.75
C ALA A 4 -48.74 -42.27 -4.84
N ASN A 5 -48.24 -41.11 -5.24
CA ASN A 5 -47.31 -40.31 -4.46
C ASN A 5 -48.02 -39.75 -3.20
N ASN A 6 -47.80 -40.37 -2.03
CA ASN A 6 -48.43 -40.02 -0.74
C ASN A 6 -48.07 -38.56 -0.34
N PRO A 7 -49.00 -37.78 0.26
CA PRO A 7 -48.76 -36.40 0.72
C PRO A 7 -47.44 -36.17 1.49
N MET A 8 -47.03 -37.11 2.34
CA MET A 8 -45.78 -37.01 3.10
C MET A 8 -44.53 -37.09 2.21
N GLN A 9 -44.58 -37.83 1.10
CA GLN A 9 -43.49 -37.88 0.12
C GLN A 9 -43.40 -36.56 -0.66
N ARG A 10 -44.53 -35.91 -0.92
CA ARG A 10 -44.56 -34.59 -1.58
C ARG A 10 -43.93 -33.51 -0.71
N LEU A 11 -44.21 -33.50 0.60
CA LEU A 11 -43.60 -32.57 1.55
C LEU A 11 -42.08 -32.80 1.68
N ARG A 12 -41.63 -34.07 1.74
CA ARG A 12 -40.19 -34.38 1.73
C ARG A 12 -39.50 -33.88 0.47
N ASN A 13 -40.09 -34.13 -0.70
CA ASN A 13 -39.50 -33.70 -1.97
C ASN A 13 -39.49 -32.18 -2.09
N ALA A 14 -40.54 -31.50 -1.62
CA ALA A 14 -40.60 -30.04 -1.61
C ALA A 14 -39.56 -29.42 -0.65
N LEU A 15 -39.38 -30.00 0.55
CA LEU A 15 -38.35 -29.57 1.48
C LEU A 15 -36.95 -29.79 0.91
N ALA A 16 -36.69 -30.97 0.34
CA ALA A 16 -35.40 -31.28 -0.30
C ALA A 16 -35.11 -30.35 -1.48
N ALA A 17 -36.11 -30.04 -2.30
CA ALA A 17 -35.96 -29.08 -3.39
C ALA A 17 -35.67 -27.67 -2.87
N LYS A 18 -36.33 -27.23 -1.79
CA LYS A 18 -36.10 -25.92 -1.19
C LYS A 18 -34.72 -25.83 -0.52
N THR A 19 -34.27 -26.90 0.12
CA THR A 19 -32.90 -27.00 0.68
C THR A 19 -31.86 -26.92 -0.43
N ALA A 20 -32.04 -27.67 -1.53
CA ALA A 20 -31.13 -27.63 -2.67
C ALA A 20 -31.09 -26.24 -3.36
N GLU A 21 -32.23 -25.56 -3.45
CA GLU A 21 -32.32 -24.18 -3.96
C GLU A 21 -31.52 -23.22 -3.06
N LEU A 22 -31.68 -23.33 -1.73
CA LEU A 22 -30.96 -22.48 -0.77
C LEU A 22 -29.44 -22.74 -0.79
N GLU A 23 -29.03 -24.00 -0.94
CA GLU A 23 -27.61 -24.39 -1.08
C GLU A 23 -27.00 -23.86 -2.38
N ALA A 24 -27.77 -23.86 -3.48
CA ALA A 24 -27.34 -23.29 -4.75
C ALA A 24 -27.17 -21.77 -4.67
N ASP A 25 -28.13 -21.06 -4.08
CA ASP A 25 -28.06 -19.61 -3.87
C ASP A 25 -26.85 -19.23 -2.99
N GLN A 26 -26.58 -20.02 -1.95
CA GLN A 26 -25.45 -19.78 -1.07
C GLN A 26 -24.10 -20.04 -1.75
N ALA A 27 -24.00 -21.08 -2.59
CA ALA A 27 -22.81 -21.34 -3.39
C ALA A 27 -22.54 -20.21 -4.40
N GLU A 28 -23.57 -19.61 -4.99
CA GLU A 28 -23.44 -18.48 -5.90
C GLU A 28 -22.89 -17.23 -5.18
N LEU A 29 -23.40 -16.92 -3.98
CA LEU A 29 -22.90 -15.83 -3.15
C LEU A 29 -21.43 -16.04 -2.73
N GLU A 30 -21.07 -17.26 -2.32
CA GLU A 30 -19.69 -17.61 -1.97
C GLU A 30 -18.75 -17.44 -3.18
N PHE A 31 -19.17 -17.90 -4.36
CA PHE A 31 -18.39 -17.75 -5.59
C PHE A 31 -18.13 -16.27 -5.93
N VAL A 32 -19.17 -15.43 -5.87
CA VAL A 32 -19.04 -13.98 -6.13
C VAL A 32 -18.07 -13.34 -5.13
N GLN A 33 -18.16 -13.67 -3.85
CA GLN A 33 -17.27 -13.13 -2.83
C GLN A 33 -15.81 -13.57 -3.04
N VAL A 34 -15.59 -14.84 -3.38
CA VAL A 34 -14.25 -15.37 -3.69
C VAL A 34 -13.68 -14.69 -4.92
N ALA A 35 -14.48 -14.50 -5.98
CA ALA A 35 -14.06 -13.81 -7.19
C ALA A 35 -13.68 -12.34 -6.91
N HIS A 36 -14.50 -11.60 -6.16
CA HIS A 36 -14.19 -10.22 -5.77
C HIS A 36 -12.92 -10.13 -4.93
N ASN A 37 -12.73 -11.06 -3.98
CA ASN A 37 -11.52 -11.11 -3.17
C ASN A 37 -10.29 -11.45 -4.01
N ALA A 38 -10.41 -12.33 -5.00
CA ALA A 38 -9.32 -12.68 -5.90
C ALA A 38 -8.88 -11.48 -6.75
N GLU A 39 -9.83 -10.74 -7.33
CA GLU A 39 -9.55 -9.51 -8.08
C GLU A 39 -8.84 -8.46 -7.19
N LYS A 40 -9.32 -8.27 -5.96
CA LYS A 40 -8.67 -7.36 -5.00
C LYS A 40 -7.23 -7.80 -4.67
N LEU A 41 -6.98 -9.10 -4.50
CA LEU A 41 -5.64 -9.63 -4.23
C LEU A 41 -4.70 -9.42 -5.43
N GLU A 42 -5.20 -9.61 -6.66
CA GLU A 42 -4.44 -9.36 -7.88
C GLU A 42 -4.04 -7.88 -8.00
N LEU A 43 -4.98 -6.96 -7.76
CA LEU A 43 -4.69 -5.52 -7.73
C LEU A 43 -3.64 -5.16 -6.67
N LEU A 44 -3.74 -5.72 -5.46
CA LEU A 44 -2.73 -5.51 -4.42
C LEU A 44 -1.36 -6.03 -4.83
N ALA A 45 -1.29 -7.21 -5.45
CA ALA A 45 -0.03 -7.77 -5.95
C ALA A 45 0.59 -6.89 -7.04
N GLN A 46 -0.23 -6.34 -7.94
CA GLN A 46 0.23 -5.44 -8.99
C GLN A 46 0.76 -4.11 -8.42
N ILE A 47 0.06 -3.53 -7.44
CA ILE A 47 0.51 -2.30 -6.75
C ILE A 47 1.84 -2.54 -6.05
N VAL A 48 1.98 -3.65 -5.31
CA VAL A 48 3.24 -4.01 -4.64
C VAL A 48 4.36 -4.21 -5.64
N TYR A 49 4.10 -4.88 -6.76
CA TYR A 49 5.08 -5.06 -7.84
C TYR A 49 5.53 -3.71 -8.43
N LEU A 50 4.58 -2.81 -8.72
CA LEU A 50 4.87 -1.47 -9.22
C LEU A 50 5.69 -0.66 -8.21
N GLN A 51 5.34 -0.68 -6.93
CA GLN A 51 6.11 0.00 -5.88
C GLN A 51 7.54 -0.54 -5.78
N ALA A 52 7.72 -1.86 -5.82
CA ALA A 52 9.05 -2.48 -5.79
C ALA A 52 9.88 -2.10 -7.03
N THR A 53 9.24 -2.08 -8.20
CA THR A 53 9.89 -1.67 -9.47
C THR A 53 10.28 -0.20 -9.44
N LEU A 54 9.38 0.67 -8.96
CA LEU A 54 9.64 2.10 -8.80
C LEU A 54 10.80 2.33 -7.83
N ASN A 55 10.82 1.65 -6.67
CA ASN A 55 11.93 1.75 -5.72
C ASN A 55 13.29 1.32 -6.30
N LEU A 56 13.31 0.30 -7.17
CA LEU A 56 14.54 -0.16 -7.82
C LEU A 56 15.09 0.85 -8.83
N LEU A 57 14.20 1.58 -9.50
CA LEU A 57 14.56 2.57 -10.53
C LEU A 57 14.74 3.99 -9.96
N MET A 58 14.28 4.22 -8.73
CA MET A 58 14.34 5.54 -8.08
C MET A 58 15.79 5.93 -7.78
N THR A 59 16.14 7.17 -8.05
CA THR A 59 17.36 7.80 -7.55
C THR A 59 16.98 8.87 -6.54
N THR A 60 17.95 9.34 -5.76
CA THR A 60 17.74 10.46 -4.85
C THR A 60 17.23 11.71 -5.58
N GLU A 61 17.75 11.99 -6.78
CA GLU A 61 17.32 13.13 -7.61
C GLU A 61 15.86 12.99 -8.05
N SER A 62 15.45 11.83 -8.58
CA SER A 62 14.07 11.63 -9.01
C SER A 62 13.09 11.65 -7.83
N ALA A 63 13.47 11.07 -6.69
CA ALA A 63 12.67 11.11 -5.47
C ALA A 63 12.41 12.55 -5.00
N LEU A 64 13.43 13.41 -5.00
CA LEU A 64 13.31 14.82 -4.63
C LEU A 64 12.42 15.58 -5.62
N LEU A 65 12.54 15.32 -6.93
CA LEU A 65 11.67 15.93 -7.94
C LEU A 65 10.19 15.56 -7.74
N TYR A 66 9.89 14.32 -7.35
CA TYR A 66 8.51 13.91 -7.08
C TYR A 66 7.93 14.52 -5.80
N LEU A 67 8.78 14.90 -4.84
CA LEU A 67 8.36 15.60 -3.62
C LEU A 67 8.07 17.09 -3.86
N ASP A 68 8.74 17.69 -4.84
CA ASP A 68 8.61 19.12 -5.19
C ASP A 68 7.53 19.37 -6.26
N LEU A 69 6.68 18.37 -6.54
CA LEU A 69 5.59 18.53 -7.50
C LEU A 69 4.53 19.52 -6.96
N PRO A 70 3.98 20.39 -7.83
CA PRO A 70 2.88 21.28 -7.49
C PRO A 70 1.67 20.56 -6.87
N SER A 71 1.02 21.20 -5.89
CA SER A 71 -0.11 20.60 -5.14
C SER A 71 -1.31 20.21 -5.99
N ASN A 72 -1.53 20.89 -7.12
CA ASN A 72 -2.58 20.55 -8.08
C ASN A 72 -2.30 19.27 -8.87
N ILE A 73 -1.05 18.79 -8.89
CA ILE A 73 -0.64 17.52 -9.50
C ILE A 73 -0.63 16.40 -8.46
N LEU A 74 -0.29 16.71 -7.20
CA LEU A 74 -0.20 15.75 -6.08
C LEU A 74 -1.53 15.06 -5.71
N MET A 75 -2.68 15.61 -6.12
CA MET A 75 -4.01 15.07 -5.77
C MET A 75 -4.46 13.90 -6.67
N ALA A 76 -3.69 13.55 -7.71
CA ALA A 76 -3.98 12.39 -8.53
C ALA A 76 -3.46 11.11 -7.85
N ASP A 77 -4.27 10.04 -7.84
CA ASP A 77 -3.97 8.77 -7.14
C ASP A 77 -2.61 8.18 -7.53
N ASP A 78 -2.28 8.18 -8.82
CA ASP A 78 -1.01 7.68 -9.35
C ASP A 78 0.20 8.52 -8.87
N VAL A 79 0.01 9.84 -8.75
CA VAL A 79 1.04 10.75 -8.26
C VAL A 79 1.24 10.55 -6.77
N GLN A 80 0.17 10.31 -6.01
CA GLN A 80 0.26 10.04 -4.58
C GLN A 80 0.98 8.72 -4.31
N LEU A 81 0.76 7.68 -5.12
CA LEU A 81 1.53 6.44 -5.07
C LEU A 81 3.03 6.72 -5.30
N LEU A 82 3.35 7.52 -6.31
CA LEU A 82 4.73 7.88 -6.65
C LEU A 82 5.42 8.68 -5.54
N THR A 83 4.76 9.71 -5.02
CA THR A 83 5.26 10.55 -3.92
C THR A 83 5.46 9.72 -2.65
N ASN A 84 4.51 8.84 -2.29
CA ASN A 84 4.66 7.96 -1.13
C ASN A 84 5.81 6.96 -1.31
N THR A 85 6.02 6.46 -2.53
CA THR A 85 7.14 5.58 -2.85
C THR A 85 8.48 6.33 -2.75
N ALA A 86 8.55 7.58 -3.23
CA ALA A 86 9.72 8.43 -3.08
C ALA A 86 10.09 8.71 -1.61
N LYS A 87 9.09 8.97 -0.75
CA LYS A 87 9.30 9.14 0.70
C LYS A 87 9.94 7.90 1.32
N LYS A 88 9.36 6.73 1.06
CA LYS A 88 9.88 5.45 1.57
C LYS A 88 11.28 5.15 1.05
N PHE A 89 11.54 5.44 -0.23
CA PHE A 89 12.86 5.28 -0.83
C PHE A 89 13.92 6.11 -0.09
N LEU A 90 13.65 7.40 0.15
CA LEU A 90 14.57 8.29 0.86
C LEU A 90 14.78 7.87 2.31
N ALA A 91 13.71 7.47 3.01
CA ALA A 91 13.78 6.96 4.37
C ALA A 91 14.61 5.67 4.47
N ALA A 92 14.55 4.79 3.47
CA ALA A 92 15.34 3.56 3.43
C ALA A 92 16.82 3.79 3.06
N HIS A 93 17.13 4.83 2.28
CA HIS A 93 18.48 5.16 1.81
C HIS A 93 19.11 6.33 2.59
N PHE A 94 18.71 6.49 3.85
CA PHE A 94 19.06 7.66 4.66
C PHE A 94 20.55 7.79 5.00
N MET A 95 21.39 6.78 4.76
CA MET A 95 22.80 6.86 5.16
C MET A 95 23.63 7.93 4.42
N ASP A 96 23.18 8.42 3.25
CA ASP A 96 23.83 9.51 2.48
C ASP A 96 23.15 10.88 2.63
N ILE A 97 22.27 11.04 3.64
CA ILE A 97 21.43 12.23 3.82
C ILE A 97 22.15 13.56 4.01
N THR A 98 23.44 13.57 4.37
CA THR A 98 24.17 14.84 4.56
C THR A 98 24.21 15.72 3.30
N ASN A 99 23.96 15.13 2.12
CA ASN A 99 23.89 15.85 0.85
C ASN A 99 22.46 16.27 0.44
N LEU A 100 21.43 15.85 1.17
CA LEU A 100 20.06 16.18 0.80
C LEU A 100 19.75 17.67 1.00
N PRO A 101 18.86 18.25 0.19
CA PRO A 101 18.26 19.54 0.49
C PRO A 101 17.33 19.45 1.71
N LEU A 102 16.87 20.60 2.22
CA LEU A 102 15.98 20.69 3.38
C LEU A 102 14.74 19.78 3.25
N LEU A 103 14.09 19.81 2.09
CA LEU A 103 12.92 18.97 1.81
C LEU A 103 13.22 17.47 1.97
N GLY A 104 14.41 17.03 1.54
CA GLY A 104 14.82 15.63 1.63
C GLY A 104 15.07 15.21 3.08
N ILE A 105 15.76 16.02 3.87
CA ILE A 105 16.02 15.70 5.28
C ILE A 105 14.73 15.74 6.11
N GLU A 106 13.81 16.65 5.83
CA GLU A 106 12.51 16.73 6.51
C GLU A 106 11.70 15.44 6.29
N VAL A 107 11.65 14.96 5.04
CA VAL A 107 10.97 13.69 4.71
C VAL A 107 11.59 12.50 5.42
N VAL A 108 12.91 12.45 5.54
CA VAL A 108 13.60 11.36 6.24
C VAL A 108 13.33 11.42 7.74
N LEU A 109 13.42 12.59 8.36
CA LEU A 109 13.22 12.76 9.80
C LEU A 109 11.76 12.65 10.24
N SER A 110 10.80 12.90 9.34
CA SER A 110 9.36 12.74 9.60
C SER A 110 8.85 11.32 9.32
N SER A 111 9.71 10.42 8.87
CA SER A 111 9.31 9.04 8.55
C SER A 111 9.19 8.18 9.80
N ASP A 112 8.03 7.55 9.99
CA ASP A 112 7.80 6.56 11.06
C ASP A 112 8.55 5.23 10.83
N ASP A 113 8.94 4.95 9.58
CA ASP A 113 9.59 3.69 9.19
C ASP A 113 11.13 3.72 9.32
N LEU A 114 11.71 4.72 9.99
CA LEU A 114 13.16 4.91 10.05
C LEU A 114 13.85 3.80 10.87
N GLN A 115 14.67 2.98 10.21
CA GLN A 115 15.38 1.86 10.83
C GLN A 115 16.72 2.32 11.42
N VAL A 116 16.69 2.86 12.64
CA VAL A 116 17.88 3.32 13.38
C VAL A 116 18.02 2.58 14.72
N ALA A 117 19.27 2.45 15.19
CA ALA A 117 19.55 1.74 16.44
C ALA A 117 19.08 2.48 17.70
N SER A 118 18.95 3.81 17.63
CA SER A 118 18.51 4.67 18.74
C SER A 118 18.10 6.07 18.24
N GLU A 119 17.42 6.83 19.10
CA GLU A 119 17.10 8.25 18.87
C GLU A 119 18.36 9.12 18.76
N ASP A 120 19.43 8.78 19.49
CA ASP A 120 20.72 9.48 19.39
C ASP A 120 21.29 9.42 17.97
N ALA A 121 21.08 8.33 17.24
CA ALA A 121 21.50 8.23 15.83
C ALA A 121 20.76 9.23 14.93
N VAL A 122 19.48 9.49 15.20
CA VAL A 122 18.67 10.51 14.49
C VAL A 122 19.20 11.91 14.80
N TYR A 123 19.53 12.18 16.07
CA TYR A 123 20.11 13.45 16.48
C TYR A 123 21.47 13.71 15.80
N ASP A 124 22.36 12.72 15.81
CA ASP A 124 23.68 12.81 15.16
C ASP A 124 23.57 13.09 13.66
N ILE A 125 22.60 12.46 13.01
CA ILE A 125 22.24 12.67 11.61
C ILE A 125 21.86 14.13 11.35
N ALA A 126 20.89 14.65 12.10
CA ALA A 126 20.37 16.01 11.93
C ALA A 126 21.48 17.04 12.20
N LEU A 127 22.30 16.81 13.22
CA LEU A 127 23.43 17.67 13.57
C LEU A 127 24.50 17.71 12.47
N LYS A 128 24.87 16.54 11.90
CA LYS A 128 25.83 16.45 10.80
C LYS A 128 25.32 17.16 9.55
N TRP A 129 24.05 16.96 9.21
CA TRP A 129 23.40 17.66 8.10
C TRP A 129 23.40 19.18 8.32
N ALA A 130 22.92 19.65 9.47
CA ALA A 130 22.85 21.07 9.79
C ALA A 130 24.23 21.74 9.77
N ARG A 131 25.25 21.11 10.37
CA ARG A 131 26.64 21.62 10.31
C ARG A 131 27.11 21.77 8.87
N LYS A 132 26.87 20.79 8.01
CA LYS A 132 27.30 20.83 6.61
C LYS A 132 26.65 21.97 5.81
N HIS A 133 25.35 22.19 6.01
CA HIS A 133 24.58 23.18 5.24
C HIS A 133 24.62 24.59 5.85
N TYR A 134 24.88 24.71 7.16
CA TYR A 134 24.88 25.99 7.89
C TYR A 134 26.24 26.35 8.52
N LEU A 135 27.34 25.79 8.01
CA LEU A 135 28.73 25.98 8.48
C LEU A 135 29.23 27.45 8.51
N LYS A 136 28.38 28.45 8.27
CA LYS A 136 28.70 29.88 8.14
C LYS A 136 27.85 30.83 9.01
N LEU A 137 27.18 30.38 10.07
CA LEU A 137 26.36 31.27 10.91
C LEU A 137 27.03 31.74 12.23
N GLU A 138 28.32 31.47 12.43
CA GLU A 138 29.11 32.12 13.48
C GLU A 138 29.98 33.20 12.83
N GLU A 139 29.50 34.46 12.84
CA GLU A 139 30.36 35.66 12.82
C GLU A 139 30.90 35.95 14.22
#